data_AF-A0A1X1QME0-F1
#
_entry.id   AF-A0A1X1QME0-F1
#
_cell.length_a   1.000
_cell.length_b   1.000
_cell.length_c   1.000
_cell.angle_alpha   90.00
_cell.angle_beta   90.00
_cell.angle_gamma   90.00
#
_symmetry.space_group_name_H-M   'P 1'
#
loop_
_entity.id
_entity.type
_entity.pdbx_description
1 polymer ?
#
loop_
_entity_poly.entity_id
_entity_poly.type
_entity_poly.pdbx_seq_one_letter_code
_entity_poly.pdbx_strand_id
1 'polypeptide(L)'
;MFSSCEEFCFKEVITAYSNGAVGDAFYQNKDFFATGDVNILTPKFKMTSYIAIFLNTVIKKEQFRFNYGRKWGKNKMLKHKIKPPTTNNQPDWQFMEYYIKSLPYSKSL
;
A
#
# COMPACT_ATOMS: atom_id res chain seq x y z
N MET A 1 24.79 -10.61 22.47
CA MET A 1 24.50 -9.53 21.51
C MET A 1 23.64 -10.17 20.43
N PHE A 2 22.31 -10.15 20.59
CA PHE A 2 21.43 -10.99 19.76
C PHE A 2 21.44 -10.50 18.30
N SER A 3 21.81 -11.39 17.38
CA SER A 3 21.47 -11.25 15.96
C SER A 3 20.12 -11.94 15.76
N SER A 4 19.08 -11.18 15.43
CA SER A 4 17.88 -11.76 14.80
C SER A 4 17.97 -11.48 13.31
N CYS A 5 18.62 -12.40 12.60
CA CYS A 5 18.36 -12.62 11.19
C CYS A 5 17.39 -13.80 11.12
N GLU A 6 16.54 -13.81 10.10
CA GLU A 6 15.47 -14.77 9.82
C GLU A 6 14.13 -14.49 10.52
N GLU A 7 13.33 -13.59 9.92
CA GLU A 7 12.04 -13.95 9.32
C GLU A 7 11.44 -12.74 8.57
N PHE A 8 11.50 -12.80 7.23
CA PHE A 8 10.86 -11.93 6.23
C PHE A 8 11.10 -10.41 6.34
N CYS A 9 12.25 -9.94 5.84
CA CYS A 9 12.38 -8.55 5.39
C CYS A 9 11.57 -8.36 4.10
N PHE A 10 10.64 -7.41 4.10
CA PHE A 10 9.88 -7.02 2.91
C PHE A 10 10.41 -5.71 2.36
N LYS A 11 10.41 -5.58 1.03
CA LYS A 11 10.81 -4.38 0.32
C LYS A 11 9.92 -4.16 -0.90
N GLU A 12 9.72 -2.90 -1.27
CA GLU A 12 8.92 -2.49 -2.44
C GLU A 12 7.46 -2.96 -2.32
N VAL A 13 6.88 -2.80 -1.13
CA VAL A 13 5.51 -3.20 -0.79
C VAL A 13 4.72 -2.02 -0.24
N ILE A 14 3.39 -2.16 -0.22
CA ILE A 14 2.52 -1.25 0.53
C ILE A 14 2.14 -1.94 1.84
N THR A 15 2.19 -1.22 2.94
CA THR A 15 1.73 -1.66 4.26
C THR A 15 0.41 -0.99 4.56
N ALA A 16 -0.53 -1.71 5.17
CA ALA A 16 -1.83 -1.18 5.59
C ALA A 16 -2.15 -1.62 7.02
N TYR A 17 -2.42 -0.66 7.89
CA TYR A 17 -2.71 -0.94 9.30
C TYR A 17 -4.11 -1.51 9.47
N SER A 18 -4.22 -2.62 10.21
CA SER A 18 -5.50 -3.28 10.51
C SER A 18 -6.07 -2.92 11.87
N ASN A 19 -5.23 -2.35 12.76
CA ASN A 19 -5.53 -1.99 14.13
C ASN A 19 -4.90 -0.63 14.48
N GLY A 20 -5.47 0.10 15.44
CA GLY A 20 -5.05 1.46 15.78
C GLY A 20 -5.41 2.45 14.65
N ALA A 21 -4.43 2.81 13.81
CA ALA A 21 -4.61 3.66 12.63
C ALA A 21 -5.20 2.88 11.44
N VAL A 22 -6.33 2.21 11.67
CA VAL A 22 -6.94 1.30 10.68
C VAL A 22 -7.15 2.03 9.35
N GLY A 23 -6.70 1.42 8.25
CA GLY A 23 -6.85 1.99 6.90
C GLY A 23 -5.77 2.98 6.49
N ASP A 24 -4.86 3.35 7.39
CA ASP A 24 -3.67 4.08 7.00
C ASP A 24 -2.68 3.16 6.27
N ALA A 25 -2.00 3.70 5.27
CA ALA A 25 -1.13 2.93 4.40
C ALA A 25 0.18 3.64 4.05
N PHE A 26 1.23 2.87 3.80
CA PHE A 26 2.58 3.38 3.55
C PHE A 26 3.32 2.54 2.54
N TYR A 27 4.01 3.21 1.61
CA TYR A 27 4.95 2.55 0.73
C TYR A 27 6.29 2.34 1.44
N GLN A 28 6.80 1.11 1.42
CA GLN A 28 8.06 0.72 2.05
C GLN A 28 9.10 0.44 0.96
N ASN A 29 10.04 1.38 0.78
CA ASN A 29 11.14 1.25 -0.18
C ASN A 29 12.41 0.63 0.42
N LYS A 30 12.42 0.40 1.73
CA LYS A 30 13.52 -0.19 2.50
C LYS A 30 13.02 -1.42 3.24
N ASP A 31 13.97 -2.25 3.65
CA ASP A 31 13.70 -3.42 4.46
C ASP A 31 13.12 -3.00 5.81
N PHE A 32 12.08 -3.69 6.24
CA PHE A 32 11.41 -3.45 7.51
C PHE A 32 10.85 -4.75 8.08
N PHE A 33 10.55 -4.71 9.37
CA PHE A 33 9.83 -5.77 10.08
C PHE A 33 8.39 -5.34 10.32
N ALA A 34 7.45 -6.27 10.11
CA ALA A 34 6.03 -6.05 10.32
C ALA A 34 5.52 -6.89 11.49
N THR A 35 4.68 -6.31 12.33
CA THR A 35 3.94 -7.03 13.37
C THR A 35 2.59 -7.54 12.82
N GLY A 36 1.92 -8.43 13.56
CA GLY A 36 0.68 -9.08 13.10
C GLY A 36 -0.50 -8.14 12.81
N ASP A 37 -0.46 -6.88 13.28
CA ASP A 37 -1.47 -5.87 13.03
C ASP A 37 -1.25 -5.09 11.72
N VAL A 38 -0.15 -5.35 11.00
CA VAL A 38 0.19 -4.73 9.71
C VAL A 38 -0.06 -5.72 8.58
N ASN A 39 -0.93 -5.37 7.64
CA ASN A 39 -1.09 -6.15 6.42
C ASN A 39 -0.07 -5.70 5.37
N ILE A 40 0.58 -6.69 4.74
CA ILE A 40 1.55 -6.46 3.69
C ILE A 40 0.89 -6.73 2.34
N LEU A 41 0.89 -5.71 1.49
CA LEU A 41 0.32 -5.74 0.15
C LEU A 41 1.46 -5.87 -0.86
N THR A 42 1.77 -7.11 -1.21
CA THR A 42 2.75 -7.42 -2.26
C THR A 42 2.11 -7.29 -3.63
N PRO A 43 2.64 -6.44 -4.53
CA PRO A 43 2.09 -6.27 -5.86
C PRO A 43 2.28 -7.55 -6.69
N LYS A 44 1.27 -7.90 -7.51
CA LYS A 44 1.34 -8.98 -8.50
C LYS A 44 1.76 -8.49 -9.89
N PHE A 45 2.22 -7.25 -9.97
CA PHE A 45 2.61 -6.52 -11.17
C PHE A 45 3.89 -5.75 -10.87
N LYS A 46 4.55 -5.21 -11.91
CA LYS A 46 5.73 -4.36 -11.72
C LYS A 46 5.32 -3.02 -11.12
N MET A 47 5.63 -2.81 -9.84
CA MET A 47 5.29 -1.59 -9.12
C MET A 47 6.49 -0.65 -9.10
N THR A 48 6.29 0.60 -9.52
CA THR A 48 7.26 1.69 -9.31
C THR A 48 6.89 2.46 -8.05
N SER A 49 7.81 3.25 -7.50
CA SER A 49 7.54 4.12 -6.34
C SER A 49 6.36 5.06 -6.59
N TYR A 50 6.25 5.60 -7.80
CA TYR A 50 5.15 6.47 -8.22
C TYR A 50 3.80 5.74 -8.21
N ILE A 51 3.74 4.53 -8.78
CA ILE A 51 2.52 3.70 -8.76
C ILE A 51 2.15 3.36 -7.30
N ALA A 52 3.15 3.02 -6.48
CA ALA A 52 2.93 2.69 -5.07
C ALA A 52 2.34 3.88 -4.30
N ILE A 53 2.85 5.10 -4.51
CA ILE A 53 2.35 6.33 -3.87
C ILE A 53 0.92 6.64 -4.33
N PHE A 54 0.62 6.46 -5.61
CA PHE A 54 -0.74 6.62 -6.13
C PHE A 54 -1.71 5.66 -5.43
N LEU A 55 -1.38 4.36 -5.45
CA LEU A 55 -2.22 3.33 -4.82
C LEU A 55 -2.33 3.53 -3.32
N ASN A 56 -1.25 3.96 -2.66
CA ASN A 56 -1.27 4.30 -1.25
C ASN A 56 -2.32 5.39 -0.96
N THR A 57 -2.35 6.43 -1.79
CA THR A 57 -3.35 7.50 -1.69
C THR A 57 -4.77 6.97 -1.86
N VAL A 58 -5.01 6.09 -2.85
CA VAL A 58 -6.32 5.46 -3.07
C VAL A 58 -6.73 4.60 -1.86
N ILE A 59 -5.80 3.81 -1.31
CA ILE A 59 -6.05 2.97 -0.13
C ILE A 59 -6.43 3.83 1.08
N LYS A 60 -5.68 4.91 1.35
CA LYS A 60 -6.01 5.85 2.44
C LYS A 60 -7.40 6.46 2.26
N LYS A 61 -7.84 6.70 1.02
CA LYS A 61 -9.20 7.20 0.76
C LYS A 61 -10.29 6.20 1.13
N GLU A 62 -9.99 4.92 1.32
CA GLU A 62 -10.94 3.91 1.81
C GLU A 62 -11.02 3.87 3.35
N GLN A 63 -10.15 4.60 4.05
CA GLN A 63 -10.02 4.58 5.52
C GLN A 63 -11.34 4.86 6.24
N PHE A 64 -12.19 5.76 5.72
CA PHE A 64 -13.49 6.11 6.32
C PHE A 64 -14.44 4.91 6.52
N ARG A 65 -14.20 3.79 5.83
CA ARG A 65 -14.99 2.56 5.96
C ARG A 65 -14.61 1.71 7.17
N PHE A 66 -13.51 2.04 7.84
CA PHE A 66 -12.92 1.24 8.90
C PHE A 66 -12.72 2.08 10.17
N ASN A 67 -12.86 1.43 11.31
CA ASN A 67 -12.60 2.02 12.62
C ASN A 67 -12.26 0.90 13.61
N TYR A 68 -12.08 1.23 14.88
CA TYR A 68 -11.72 0.26 15.92
C TYR A 68 -12.70 -0.93 16.00
N GLY A 69 -14.02 -0.66 15.99
CA GLY A 69 -15.06 -1.70 16.01
C GLY A 69 -15.21 -2.44 14.66
N ARG A 70 -14.74 -1.84 13.57
CA ARG A 70 -14.78 -2.37 12.20
C ARG A 70 -13.37 -2.47 11.62
N LYS A 71 -12.55 -3.32 12.23
CA LYS A 71 -11.18 -3.60 11.76
C LYS A 71 -11.15 -4.02 10.29
N TRP A 72 -10.08 -3.62 9.60
CA TRP A 72 -9.78 -4.04 8.23
C TRP A 72 -8.86 -5.28 8.25
N GLY A 73 -9.39 -6.38 8.79
CA GLY A 73 -8.66 -7.64 8.87
C GLY A 73 -8.49 -8.32 7.50
N LYS A 74 -7.58 -9.31 7.45
CA LYS A 74 -7.24 -10.09 6.25
C LYS A 74 -8.44 -10.54 5.41
N ASN A 75 -9.46 -11.12 6.03
CA ASN A 75 -10.66 -11.61 5.32
C ASN A 75 -11.45 -10.49 4.62
N LYS A 76 -11.51 -9.29 5.20
CA LYS A 76 -12.17 -8.14 4.58
C LYS A 76 -11.29 -7.55 3.49
N MET A 77 -9.98 -7.48 3.71
CA MET A 77 -9.02 -7.01 2.70
C MET A 77 -9.07 -7.84 1.42
N LEU A 78 -9.09 -9.17 1.52
CA LEU A 78 -9.16 -10.06 0.36
C LEU A 78 -10.44 -9.88 -0.47
N LYS A 79 -11.53 -9.41 0.15
CA LYS A 79 -12.81 -9.14 -0.54
C LYS A 79 -12.96 -7.70 -1.00
N HIS A 80 -12.16 -6.79 -0.44
CA HIS A 80 -12.24 -5.37 -0.72
C HIS A 80 -11.53 -5.06 -2.04
N LYS A 81 -12.25 -4.44 -2.98
CA LYS A 81 -11.71 -4.04 -4.28
C LYS A 81 -11.60 -2.52 -4.32
N ILE A 82 -10.38 -2.02 -4.52
CA ILE A 82 -10.15 -0.63 -4.87
C ILE A 82 -10.35 -0.43 -6.38
N LYS A 83 -10.74 0.78 -6.79
CA LYS A 83 -10.96 1.12 -8.20
C LYS A 83 -9.91 2.15 -8.65
N PRO A 84 -8.77 1.71 -9.20
CA PRO A 84 -7.82 2.63 -9.83
C PRO A 84 -8.40 3.14 -11.17
N PRO A 85 -7.78 4.18 -11.78
CA PRO A 85 -8.07 4.54 -13.16
C PRO A 85 -7.80 3.34 -14.08
N THR A 86 -8.66 3.15 -15.08
CA THR A 86 -8.57 2.02 -16.01
C THR A 86 -8.62 2.44 -17.46
N THR A 87 -7.79 1.80 -18.28
CA THR A 87 -7.79 1.88 -19.74
C THR A 87 -8.03 0.48 -20.28
N ASN A 88 -8.98 0.30 -21.19
CA ASN A 88 -9.39 -1.01 -21.73
C ASN A 88 -9.72 -2.05 -20.64
N ASN A 89 -10.41 -1.65 -19.59
CA ASN A 89 -10.77 -2.48 -18.42
C ASN A 89 -9.57 -3.02 -17.62
N GLN A 90 -8.37 -2.50 -17.84
CA GLN A 90 -7.16 -2.81 -17.06
C GLN A 90 -6.70 -1.58 -16.30
N PRO A 91 -6.08 -1.72 -15.10
CA PRO A 91 -5.52 -0.58 -14.40
C PRO A 91 -4.50 0.17 -15.26
N ASP A 92 -4.63 1.49 -15.36
CA ASP A 92 -3.74 2.32 -16.15
C ASP A 92 -2.51 2.73 -15.31
N TRP A 93 -1.52 1.84 -15.28
CA TRP A 93 -0.27 2.05 -14.55
C TRP A 93 0.52 3.25 -15.06
N GLN A 94 0.47 3.51 -16.37
CA GLN A 94 1.20 4.59 -17.01
C GLN A 94 0.61 5.94 -16.60
N PHE A 95 -0.72 6.06 -16.61
CA PHE A 95 -1.41 7.23 -16.09
C PHE A 95 -1.07 7.47 -14.62
N MET A 96 -1.15 6.44 -13.77
CA MET A 96 -0.85 6.58 -12.34
C MET A 96 0.58 7.10 -12.11
N GLU A 97 1.55 6.57 -12.85
CA GLU A 97 2.93 7.02 -12.75
C GLU A 97 3.12 8.46 -13.24
N TYR A 98 2.59 8.81 -14.41
CA TYR A 98 2.71 10.16 -14.96
C TYR A 98 1.99 11.20 -14.11
N TYR A 99 0.84 10.83 -13.53
CA TYR A 99 0.11 11.70 -12.62
C TYR A 99 0.99 12.09 -11.43
N ILE A 100 1.58 11.13 -10.71
CA ILE A 100 2.45 11.45 -9.58
C ILE A 100 3.69 12.23 -10.04
N LYS A 101 4.30 11.86 -11.18
CA LYS A 101 5.45 12.61 -11.74
C LYS A 101 5.11 14.06 -12.08
N SER A 102 3.87 14.35 -12.48
CA SER A 102 3.41 15.70 -12.80
C SER A 102 3.20 16.60 -11.57
N LEU A 103 3.06 16.02 -10.37
CA LEU A 103 2.85 16.79 -9.16
C LEU A 103 4.10 17.56 -8.74
N PRO A 104 3.95 18.73 -8.10
CA PRO A 104 5.06 19.42 -7.45
C PRO A 104 5.78 18.50 -6.47
N TYR A 105 7.11 18.59 -6.40
CA TYR A 105 7.98 17.77 -5.53
C TYR A 105 8.05 16.26 -5.85
N SER A 106 7.54 15.83 -7.00
CA SER A 106 7.67 14.44 -7.44
C SER A 106 9.12 13.96 -7.60
N LYS A 107 10.05 14.88 -7.87
CA LYS A 107 11.49 14.61 -8.05
C LYS A 107 12.23 14.31 -6.75
N SER A 108 11.65 14.60 -5.59
CA SER A 108 12.25 14.33 -4.27
C SER A 108 11.71 13.08 -3.59
N LEU A 109 10.99 12.24 -4.34
CA LEU A 109 10.41 10.97 -3.89
C LEU A 109 11.42 9.82 -3.86
#